data_AF-A0A2I1H1V1-F1
#
_entry.id   AF-A0A2I1H1V1-F1
#
_cell.length_a   1.000
_cell.length_b   1.000
_cell.length_c   1.000
_cell.angle_alpha   90.00
_cell.angle_beta   90.00
_cell.angle_gamma   90.00
#
_symmetry.space_group_name_H-M   'P 1'
#
loop_
_entity.id
_entity.type
_entity.pdbx_description
1 polymer ?
#
loop_
_entity_poly.entity_id
_entity_poly.type
_entity_poly.pdbx_seq_one_letter_code
_entity_poly.pdbx_strand_id
1 'polypeptide(L)'
;MNKNLSVEVSTKIANEVSARLSEINSELNINDIRNEFGSVVIKNLQNEINQHYAVVQRSNFDQQSVSNESEANSTNGSETNSGGSSTISSSSSSDSSGSSQRFANIISVIREQFTGVFDRVKGANNYSLDQMCAVVSVDILRLGMGVIGKDTIKGFYRGENIKSENLEKIGAWIDNTHLHRY
;
A
#
# COMPACT_ATOMS: atom_id res chain seq x y z
N MET A 1 6.06 -64.40 6.88
CA MET A 1 5.71 -63.01 7.22
C MET A 1 4.51 -62.61 6.37
N ASN A 2 3.38 -62.32 7.02
CA ASN A 2 2.07 -62.24 6.36
C ASN A 2 1.95 -60.92 5.59
N LYS A 3 2.00 -60.96 4.25
CA LYS A 3 2.03 -59.79 3.36
C LYS A 3 0.88 -58.80 3.64
N ASN A 4 -0.25 -59.29 4.17
CA ASN A 4 -1.42 -58.49 4.49
C ASN A 4 -1.17 -57.51 5.67
N LEU A 5 -0.44 -57.96 6.70
CA LEU A 5 -0.03 -57.11 7.83
C LEU A 5 0.92 -56.00 7.39
N SER A 6 1.82 -56.29 6.46
CA SER A 6 2.78 -55.30 5.93
C SER A 6 2.07 -54.18 5.17
N VAL A 7 1.02 -54.52 4.41
CA VAL A 7 0.23 -53.53 3.67
C VAL A 7 -0.54 -52.66 4.66
N GLU A 8 -1.26 -53.26 5.61
CA GLU A 8 -2.08 -52.51 6.58
C GLU A 8 -1.27 -51.51 7.42
N VAL A 9 -0.09 -51.92 7.90
CA VAL A 9 0.82 -51.03 8.64
C VAL A 9 1.29 -49.87 7.76
N SER A 10 1.62 -50.13 6.49
CA SER A 10 2.09 -49.09 5.56
C SER A 10 0.99 -48.06 5.29
N THR A 11 -0.25 -48.50 5.10
CA THR A 11 -1.39 -47.60 4.87
C THR A 11 -1.69 -46.74 6.10
N LYS A 12 -1.63 -47.32 7.30
CA LYS A 12 -1.81 -46.56 8.55
C LYS A 12 -0.74 -45.49 8.73
N ILE A 13 0.53 -45.82 8.47
CA ILE A 13 1.63 -44.86 8.55
C ILE A 13 1.42 -43.74 7.53
N ALA A 14 1.09 -44.07 6.28
CA ALA A 14 0.87 -43.07 5.24
C ALA A 14 -0.26 -42.09 5.62
N ASN A 15 -1.40 -42.61 6.10
CA ASN A 15 -2.54 -41.79 6.48
C ASN A 15 -2.23 -40.87 7.67
N GLU A 16 -1.55 -41.39 8.70
CA GLU A 16 -1.16 -40.61 9.87
C GLU A 16 -0.16 -39.50 9.51
N VAL A 17 0.83 -39.82 8.66
CA VAL A 17 1.80 -38.84 8.17
C VAL A 17 1.11 -37.75 7.35
N SER A 18 0.19 -38.12 6.46
CA SER A 18 -0.60 -37.16 5.69
C SER A 18 -1.47 -36.26 6.58
N ALA A 19 -2.09 -36.81 7.62
CA ALA A 19 -2.90 -36.04 8.56
C ALA A 19 -2.06 -35.01 9.31
N ARG A 20 -0.91 -35.42 9.87
CA ARG A 20 0.00 -34.52 10.58
C ARG A 20 0.61 -33.45 9.68
N LEU A 21 0.92 -33.79 8.42
CA LEU A 21 1.42 -32.81 7.45
C LEU A 21 0.35 -31.74 7.13
N SER A 22 -0.91 -32.16 7.04
CA SER A 22 -2.04 -31.25 6.81
C SER A 22 -2.27 -30.33 8.01
N GLU A 23 -2.14 -30.84 9.24
CA GLU A 23 -2.27 -30.07 10.48
C GLU A 23 -1.15 -29.02 10.59
N ILE A 24 0.11 -29.40 10.37
CA ILE A 24 1.25 -28.47 10.37
C ILE A 24 1.09 -27.38 9.29
N ASN A 25 0.62 -27.74 8.10
CA ASN A 25 0.34 -26.75 7.04
C ASN A 25 -0.80 -25.78 7.40
N SER A 26 -1.74 -26.21 8.24
CA SER A 26 -2.82 -25.34 8.73
C SER A 26 -2.37 -24.41 9.85
N GLU A 27 -1.46 -24.84 10.73
CA GLU A 27 -0.90 -24.02 11.80
C GLU A 27 0.12 -23.00 11.28
N LEU A 28 0.89 -23.35 10.24
CA LEU A 28 1.81 -22.44 9.54
C LEU A 28 1.09 -21.59 8.50
N ASN A 29 -0.09 -21.06 8.83
CA ASN A 29 -0.82 -20.16 7.97
C ASN A 29 -0.02 -18.86 7.80
N ILE A 30 0.76 -18.78 6.71
CA ILE A 30 1.56 -17.61 6.32
C ILE A 30 0.73 -16.32 6.32
N ASN A 31 -0.59 -16.43 6.13
CA ASN A 31 -1.50 -15.30 6.18
C ASN A 31 -1.63 -14.69 7.59
N ASP A 32 -1.55 -15.49 8.65
CA ASP A 32 -1.63 -14.98 10.03
C ASP A 32 -0.36 -14.21 10.40
N ILE A 33 0.81 -14.73 9.99
CA ILE A 33 2.11 -14.03 10.14
C ILE A 33 2.12 -12.74 9.31
N ARG A 34 1.61 -12.77 8.08
CA ARG A 34 1.52 -11.59 7.20
C ARG A 34 0.54 -10.55 7.76
N ASN A 35 -0.58 -10.96 8.35
CA ASN A 35 -1.57 -10.07 8.94
C ASN A 35 -1.07 -9.42 10.25
N GLU A 36 -0.34 -10.13 11.09
CA GLU A 36 0.32 -9.53 12.26
C GLU A 36 1.36 -8.49 11.84
N PHE A 37 2.24 -8.83 10.89
CA PHE A 37 3.22 -7.88 10.37
C PHE A 37 2.55 -6.68 9.69
N GLY A 38 1.51 -6.92 8.88
CA GLY A 38 0.72 -5.87 8.25
C GLY A 38 0.07 -4.94 9.28
N SER A 39 -0.57 -5.50 10.32
CA SER A 39 -1.21 -4.74 11.39
C SER A 39 -0.21 -3.89 12.18
N VAL A 40 0.95 -4.44 12.52
CA VAL A 40 2.02 -3.71 13.22
C VAL A 40 2.53 -2.56 12.36
N VAL A 41 2.81 -2.80 11.08
CA VAL A 41 3.29 -1.76 10.15
C VAL A 41 2.25 -0.67 9.95
N ILE A 42 0.97 -1.02 9.76
CA ILE A 42 -0.13 -0.05 9.59
C ILE A 42 -0.28 0.81 10.84
N LYS A 43 -0.29 0.22 12.05
CA LYS A 43 -0.38 0.97 13.31
C LYS A 43 0.79 1.95 13.48
N ASN A 44 2.00 1.52 13.13
CA ASN A 44 3.18 2.37 13.25
C ASN A 44 3.13 3.55 12.25
N LEU A 45 2.70 3.29 11.01
CA LEU A 45 2.49 4.33 9.99
C LEU A 45 1.40 5.33 10.39
N GLN A 46 0.28 4.86 10.94
CA GLN A 46 -0.79 5.74 11.42
C GLN A 46 -0.31 6.64 12.55
N ASN A 47 0.51 6.10 13.46
CA ASN A 47 1.11 6.86 14.55
C ASN A 47 2.09 7.92 14.03
N GLU A 48 2.93 7.60 13.05
CA GLU A 48 3.83 8.58 12.41
C GLU A 48 3.05 9.71 11.71
N ILE A 49 1.99 9.38 10.95
CA ILE A 49 1.14 10.38 10.29
C ILE A 49 0.51 11.33 11.32
N ASN A 50 -0.04 10.77 12.40
CA ASN A 50 -0.67 11.56 13.47
C ASN A 50 0.34 12.51 14.14
N GLN A 51 1.57 12.04 14.39
CA GLN A 51 2.64 12.88 14.95
C GLN A 51 3.04 13.99 13.97
N HIS A 52 3.19 13.67 12.69
CA HIS A 52 3.57 14.66 11.69
C HIS A 52 2.51 15.76 11.54
N TYR A 53 1.23 15.38 11.55
CA TYR A 53 0.13 16.34 11.50
C TYR A 53 0.09 17.23 12.75
N ALA A 54 0.36 16.67 13.94
CA ALA A 54 0.45 17.45 15.18
C ALA A 54 1.58 18.49 15.15
N VAL A 55 2.74 18.15 14.56
CA VAL A 55 3.87 19.08 14.41
C VAL A 55 3.55 20.19 13.41
N VAL A 56 2.98 19.86 12.25
CA VAL A 56 2.64 20.84 11.20
C VAL A 56 1.56 21.83 11.68
N GLN A 57 0.58 21.37 12.45
CA GLN A 57 -0.42 22.25 13.05
C GLN A 57 0.19 23.19 14.09
N ARG A 58 1.17 22.74 14.89
CA ARG A 58 1.90 23.59 15.82
C ARG A 58 2.72 24.66 15.11
N SER A 59 3.44 24.29 14.05
CA SER A 59 4.29 25.25 13.30
C SER A 59 3.49 26.33 12.58
N ASN A 60 2.27 26.04 12.12
CA ASN A 60 1.41 27.06 11.48
C ASN A 60 0.86 28.08 12.49
N PHE A 61 0.68 27.69 13.75
CA PHE A 61 0.20 28.59 14.80
C PHE A 61 1.30 29.60 15.21
N ASP A 62 2.55 29.15 15.31
CA ASP A 62 3.69 29.99 15.70
C ASP A 62 4.15 30.97 14.60
N GLN A 63 3.81 30.72 13.33
CA GLN A 63 4.15 31.61 12.21
C GLN A 63 3.13 32.74 11.97
N GLN A 64 1.87 32.58 12.39
CA GLN A 64 0.86 33.62 12.24
C GLN A 64 0.95 34.73 13.32
N SER A 65 1.78 34.55 14.35
CA SER A 65 1.93 35.53 15.45
C SER A 65 3.03 36.58 15.27
N VAL A 66 3.71 36.67 14.12
CA VAL A 66 4.83 37.63 13.93
C VAL A 66 4.73 38.41 12.61
N SER A 67 3.55 38.92 12.28
CA SER A 67 3.41 39.88 11.17
C SER A 67 2.37 40.92 11.51
N ASN A 68 2.74 41.89 12.35
CA ASN A 68 2.10 43.19 12.38
C ASN A 68 3.12 44.27 12.78
N GLU A 69 2.97 45.42 12.11
CA GLU A 69 3.57 46.74 12.33
C GLU A 69 4.98 47.00 11.75
N SER A 70 5.00 47.61 10.57
CA SER A 70 5.21 49.07 10.50
C SER A 70 5.00 49.61 9.08
N GLU A 71 3.89 50.32 8.87
CA GLU A 71 3.79 51.33 7.80
C GLU A 71 4.38 52.65 8.32
N ALA A 72 5.36 53.22 7.62
CA ALA A 72 5.61 54.66 7.62
C ALA A 72 6.42 55.09 6.37
N ASN A 73 5.84 56.04 5.65
CA ASN A 73 6.22 56.65 4.37
C ASN A 73 7.42 57.63 4.47
N SER A 74 8.36 57.64 3.50
CA SER A 74 8.75 58.85 2.72
C SER A 74 9.97 58.70 1.79
N THR A 75 9.75 59.07 0.52
CA THR A 75 10.51 60.06 -0.27
C THR A 75 11.93 59.75 -0.81
N ASN A 76 11.98 59.65 -2.15
CA ASN A 76 13.03 60.00 -3.14
C ASN A 76 14.53 59.96 -2.78
N GLY A 77 15.33 59.28 -3.61
CA GLY A 77 16.77 59.56 -3.75
C GLY A 77 17.55 58.58 -4.64
N SER A 78 17.69 58.93 -5.92
CA SER A 78 18.83 58.72 -6.84
C SER A 78 19.59 57.38 -6.95
N GLU A 79 19.72 56.95 -8.20
CA GLU A 79 20.62 55.94 -8.78
C GLU A 79 22.07 55.98 -8.26
N THR A 80 22.70 54.81 -8.08
CA THR A 80 24.11 54.54 -8.43
C THR A 80 24.39 53.03 -8.47
N ASN A 81 25.25 52.64 -9.42
CA ASN A 81 25.64 51.26 -9.75
C ASN A 81 26.76 50.71 -8.84
N SER A 82 26.87 49.37 -8.85
CA SER A 82 28.11 48.56 -8.83
C SER A 82 28.42 47.73 -7.57
N GLY A 83 28.40 46.40 -7.76
CA GLY A 83 29.50 45.51 -7.38
C GLY A 83 29.64 45.10 -5.91
N GLY A 84 29.29 43.84 -5.61
CA GLY A 84 29.65 43.21 -4.33
C GLY A 84 29.24 41.75 -4.25
N SER A 85 30.20 40.87 -4.49
CA SER A 85 30.10 39.41 -4.54
C SER A 85 29.99 38.75 -3.16
N SER A 86 29.32 37.58 -3.17
CA SER A 86 29.47 36.41 -2.29
C SER A 86 28.71 36.38 -0.96
N THR A 87 28.27 35.14 -0.65
CA THR A 87 27.58 34.58 0.54
C THR A 87 26.08 34.37 0.29
N ILE A 88 25.47 33.17 0.36
CA ILE A 88 25.86 31.84 0.84
C ILE A 88 25.12 30.84 -0.07
N SER A 89 25.83 29.85 -0.61
CA SER A 89 25.19 28.68 -1.23
C SER A 89 24.44 27.91 -0.16
N SER A 90 23.16 28.19 0.02
CA SER A 90 22.27 27.29 0.75
C SER A 90 21.97 26.11 -0.18
N SER A 91 22.87 25.12 -0.15
CA SER A 91 22.56 23.76 -0.57
C SER A 91 21.46 23.24 0.36
N SER A 92 20.21 23.50 0.01
CA SER A 92 19.10 22.70 0.50
C SER A 92 19.24 21.33 -0.17
N SER A 93 20.02 20.45 0.45
CA SER A 93 19.87 19.01 0.27
C SER A 93 18.48 18.65 0.80
N SER A 94 17.51 18.77 -0.11
CA SER A 94 16.16 18.30 0.12
C SER A 94 16.20 16.79 0.15
N ASP A 95 16.53 16.22 1.31
CA ASP A 95 16.32 14.82 1.65
C ASP A 95 14.81 14.53 1.74
N SER A 96 14.09 14.71 0.62
CA SER A 96 12.69 14.28 0.45
C SER A 96 12.59 12.90 -0.21
N SER A 97 13.74 12.30 -0.54
CA SER A 97 13.86 11.02 -1.22
C SER A 97 13.29 9.84 -0.42
N GLY A 98 13.27 9.93 0.92
CA GLY A 98 12.75 8.86 1.78
C GLY A 98 11.23 8.65 1.67
N SER A 99 10.45 9.72 1.57
CA SER A 99 8.97 9.63 1.54
C SER A 99 8.46 9.10 0.21
N SER A 100 8.91 9.68 -0.91
CA SER A 100 8.52 9.26 -2.26
C SER A 100 8.94 7.82 -2.56
N GLN A 101 10.11 7.39 -2.09
CA GLN A 101 10.57 6.01 -2.23
C GLN A 101 9.70 5.04 -1.41
N ARG A 102 9.30 5.41 -0.19
CA ARG A 102 8.42 4.59 0.66
C ARG A 102 7.01 4.46 0.06
N PHE A 103 6.45 5.53 -0.48
CA PHE A 103 5.16 5.47 -1.20
C PHE A 103 5.23 4.60 -2.46
N ALA A 104 6.30 4.73 -3.25
CA ALA A 104 6.51 3.87 -4.41
C ALA A 104 6.60 2.38 -4.02
N ASN A 105 7.29 2.08 -2.91
CA ASN A 105 7.38 0.71 -2.39
C ASN A 105 6.01 0.17 -1.96
N ILE A 106 5.17 0.98 -1.29
CA ILE A 106 3.83 0.55 -0.86
C ILE A 106 2.93 0.26 -2.08
N ILE A 107 2.91 1.16 -3.07
CA ILE A 107 2.13 0.95 -4.30
C ILE A 107 2.60 -0.31 -5.02
N SER A 108 3.92 -0.56 -5.04
CA SER A 108 4.48 -1.76 -5.64
C SER A 108 4.01 -3.04 -4.93
N VAL A 109 3.99 -3.04 -3.60
CA VAL A 109 3.49 -4.20 -2.82
C VAL A 109 2.02 -4.44 -3.07
N ILE A 110 1.17 -3.40 -3.04
CA ILE A 110 -0.26 -3.52 -3.33
C ILE A 110 -0.48 -4.04 -4.75
N ARG A 111 0.30 -3.55 -5.72
CA ARG A 111 0.23 -4.02 -7.10
C ARG A 111 0.60 -5.50 -7.22
N GLU A 112 1.64 -5.95 -6.52
CA GLU A 112 2.04 -7.35 -6.54
C GLU A 112 0.94 -8.26 -5.98
N GLN A 113 0.34 -7.90 -4.83
CA GLN A 113 -0.79 -8.64 -4.26
C GLN A 113 -1.99 -8.64 -5.22
N PHE A 114 -2.33 -7.46 -5.75
CA PHE A 114 -3.41 -7.29 -6.71
C PHE A 114 -3.22 -8.20 -7.91
N THR A 115 -2.07 -8.14 -8.58
CA THR A 115 -1.76 -8.96 -9.77
C THR A 115 -1.83 -10.45 -9.45
N GLY A 116 -1.30 -10.89 -8.30
CA GLY A 116 -1.36 -12.28 -7.88
C GLY A 116 -2.80 -12.79 -7.70
N VAL A 117 -3.65 -12.03 -7.02
CA VAL A 117 -5.08 -12.38 -6.86
C VAL A 117 -5.82 -12.29 -8.20
N PHE A 118 -5.56 -11.23 -8.95
CA PHE A 118 -6.18 -10.96 -10.23
C PHE A 118 -5.93 -12.11 -11.22
N ASP A 119 -4.67 -12.52 -11.39
CA ASP A 119 -4.30 -13.60 -12.30
C ASP A 119 -4.84 -14.95 -11.83
N ARG A 120 -4.85 -15.22 -10.51
CA ARG A 120 -5.46 -16.43 -9.95
C ARG A 120 -6.95 -16.53 -10.28
N VAL A 121 -7.71 -15.47 -10.02
CA VAL A 121 -9.16 -15.45 -10.28
C VAL A 121 -9.44 -15.46 -11.79
N LYS A 122 -8.69 -14.69 -12.56
CA LYS A 122 -8.82 -14.65 -14.03
C LYS A 122 -8.56 -16.03 -14.65
N GLY A 123 -7.48 -16.70 -14.25
CA GLY A 123 -7.11 -18.02 -14.74
C GLY A 123 -8.10 -19.10 -14.33
N ALA A 124 -8.51 -19.12 -13.05
CA ALA A 124 -9.47 -20.11 -12.54
C ALA A 124 -10.84 -20.05 -13.22
N ASN A 125 -11.26 -18.87 -13.67
CA ASN A 125 -12.55 -18.68 -14.33
C ASN A 125 -12.43 -18.48 -15.86
N ASN A 126 -11.23 -18.60 -16.44
CA ASN A 126 -10.94 -18.37 -17.85
C ASN A 126 -11.46 -17.02 -18.39
N TYR A 127 -11.30 -15.95 -17.61
CA TYR A 127 -11.73 -14.62 -18.01
C TYR A 127 -10.71 -13.94 -18.92
N SER A 128 -11.22 -13.18 -19.91
CA SER A 128 -10.40 -12.17 -20.59
C SER A 128 -10.00 -11.05 -19.61
N LEU A 129 -8.97 -10.28 -19.97
CA LEU A 129 -8.54 -9.14 -19.14
C LEU A 129 -9.70 -8.16 -18.87
N ASP A 130 -10.50 -7.86 -19.90
CA ASP A 130 -11.63 -6.93 -19.79
C ASP A 130 -12.77 -7.50 -18.95
N GLN A 131 -13.06 -8.81 -19.08
CA GLN A 131 -14.05 -9.48 -18.24
C GLN A 131 -13.64 -9.46 -16.77
N MET A 132 -12.38 -9.74 -16.47
CA MET A 132 -11.87 -9.70 -15.10
C MET A 132 -11.92 -8.27 -14.53
N CYS A 133 -11.54 -7.25 -15.30
CA CYS A 133 -11.66 -5.86 -14.85
C CYS A 133 -13.11 -5.47 -14.54
N ALA A 134 -14.08 -5.97 -15.31
CA ALA A 134 -15.50 -5.76 -15.04
C ALA A 134 -15.94 -6.45 -13.73
N VAL A 135 -15.47 -7.68 -13.48
CA VAL A 135 -15.73 -8.40 -12.22
C VAL A 135 -15.20 -7.62 -11.02
N VAL A 136 -13.94 -7.19 -11.05
CA VAL A 136 -13.33 -6.38 -9.97
C VAL A 136 -14.11 -5.09 -9.73
N SER A 137 -14.50 -4.38 -10.79
CA SER A 137 -15.29 -3.15 -10.69
C SER A 137 -16.63 -3.39 -9.98
N VAL A 138 -17.33 -4.48 -10.33
CA VAL A 138 -18.61 -4.85 -9.71
C VAL A 138 -18.42 -5.29 -8.27
N ASP A 139 -17.38 -6.05 -7.96
CA ASP A 139 -17.13 -6.53 -6.59
C ASP A 139 -16.76 -5.36 -5.66
N ILE A 140 -15.93 -4.42 -6.11
CA ILE A 140 -15.63 -3.19 -5.38
C ILE A 140 -16.92 -2.39 -5.09
N LEU A 141 -17.82 -2.30 -6.07
CA LEU A 141 -19.12 -1.67 -5.87
C LEU A 141 -19.97 -2.40 -4.82
N ARG A 142 -19.99 -3.75 -4.86
CA ARG A 142 -20.70 -4.60 -3.88
C ARG A 142 -20.15 -4.47 -2.46
N LEU A 143 -18.85 -4.19 -2.33
CA LEU A 143 -18.20 -3.90 -1.05
C LEU A 143 -18.54 -2.51 -0.50
N GLY A 144 -19.29 -1.68 -1.25
CA GLY A 144 -19.64 -0.33 -0.82
C GLY A 144 -18.51 0.69 -0.94
N MET A 145 -17.40 0.32 -1.62
CA MET A 145 -16.21 1.17 -1.78
C MET A 145 -16.36 2.25 -2.87
N GLY A 146 -17.55 2.35 -3.47
CA GLY A 146 -17.86 3.27 -4.56
C GLY A 146 -17.43 2.75 -5.92
N VAL A 147 -17.73 3.54 -6.96
CA VAL A 147 -17.46 3.15 -8.35
C VAL A 147 -15.97 3.31 -8.68
N ILE A 148 -15.43 2.34 -9.44
CA ILE A 148 -14.11 2.41 -10.07
C ILE A 148 -14.21 1.94 -11.52
N GLY A 149 -13.57 2.66 -12.43
CA GLY A 149 -13.60 2.36 -13.85
C GLY A 149 -12.76 1.13 -14.20
N LYS A 150 -13.27 0.29 -15.10
CA LYS A 150 -12.54 -0.86 -15.67
C LYS A 150 -11.20 -0.47 -16.29
N ASP A 151 -11.12 0.67 -16.97
CA ASP A 151 -9.87 1.16 -17.56
C ASP A 151 -8.83 1.55 -16.49
N THR A 152 -9.29 2.09 -15.36
CA THR A 152 -8.42 2.40 -14.22
C THR A 152 -7.82 1.13 -13.61
N ILE A 153 -8.64 0.08 -13.45
CA ILE A 153 -8.18 -1.24 -12.97
C ILE A 153 -7.18 -1.84 -13.96
N LYS A 154 -7.49 -1.76 -15.26
CA LYS A 154 -6.65 -2.27 -16.34
C LYS A 154 -5.29 -1.56 -16.39
N GLY A 155 -5.28 -0.24 -16.23
CA GLY A 155 -4.05 0.55 -16.13
C GLY A 155 -3.21 0.12 -14.93
N PHE A 156 -3.83 -0.02 -13.76
CA PHE A 156 -3.12 -0.45 -12.55
C PHE A 156 -2.49 -1.84 -12.71
N TYR A 157 -3.20 -2.80 -13.31
CA TYR A 157 -2.67 -4.12 -13.67
C TYR A 157 -1.44 -4.03 -14.59
N ARG A 158 -1.45 -3.10 -15.56
CA ARG A 158 -0.33 -2.88 -16.50
C ARG A 158 0.84 -2.12 -15.91
N GLY A 159 0.70 -1.63 -14.68
CA GLY A 159 1.75 -0.90 -14.00
C GLY A 159 1.59 0.61 -13.98
N GLU A 160 0.44 1.14 -14.41
CA GLU A 160 0.15 2.57 -14.34
C GLU A 160 -0.09 3.03 -12.91
N ASN A 161 0.28 4.27 -12.63
CA ASN A 161 0.01 4.90 -11.34
C ASN A 161 -1.48 5.21 -11.21
N ILE A 162 -2.01 4.97 -10.02
CA ILE A 162 -3.42 5.17 -9.72
C ILE A 162 -3.55 6.16 -8.56
N LYS A 163 -4.66 6.88 -8.51
CA LYS A 163 -4.98 7.78 -7.40
C LYS A 163 -5.14 7.00 -6.09
N SER A 164 -4.73 7.61 -4.97
CA SER A 164 -4.84 7.01 -3.63
C SER A 164 -6.25 6.55 -3.29
N GLU A 165 -7.28 7.32 -3.67
CA GLU A 165 -8.70 6.99 -3.47
C GLU A 165 -9.10 5.65 -4.10
N ASN A 166 -8.40 5.19 -5.15
CA ASN A 166 -8.68 3.92 -5.79
C ASN A 166 -7.77 2.79 -5.27
N LEU A 167 -6.65 3.10 -4.60
CA LEU A 167 -5.83 2.10 -3.92
C LEU A 167 -6.60 1.49 -2.75
N GLU A 168 -7.35 2.29 -2.00
CA GLU A 168 -8.18 1.81 -0.89
C GLU A 168 -9.25 0.82 -1.38
N LYS A 169 -9.88 1.12 -2.53
CA LYS A 169 -10.86 0.24 -3.19
C LYS A 169 -10.23 -1.08 -3.64
N ILE A 170 -9.04 -1.01 -4.24
CA ILE A 170 -8.28 -2.19 -4.66
C ILE A 170 -7.87 -3.04 -3.46
N GLY A 171 -7.40 -2.41 -2.37
CA GLY A 171 -7.03 -3.07 -1.11
C GLY A 171 -8.20 -3.85 -0.52
N ALA A 172 -9.37 -3.22 -0.39
CA ALA A 172 -10.58 -3.87 0.11
C ALA A 172 -11.00 -5.09 -0.73
N TRP A 173 -10.84 -5.03 -2.06
CA TRP A 173 -11.12 -6.16 -2.93
C TRP A 173 -10.12 -7.31 -2.75
N ILE A 174 -8.83 -7.00 -2.60
CA ILE A 174 -7.79 -8.01 -2.30
C ILE A 174 -8.15 -8.76 -1.02
N ASP A 175 -8.39 -8.03 0.07
CA ASP A 175 -8.69 -8.61 1.38
C ASP A 175 -9.95 -9.51 1.33
N ASN A 176 -11.02 -9.03 0.70
CA ASN A 176 -12.26 -9.80 0.57
C ASN A 176 -12.08 -11.08 -0.27
N THR A 177 -11.28 -11.00 -1.33
CA THR A 177 -11.04 -12.13 -2.24
C THR A 177 -10.09 -13.17 -1.64
N HIS A 178 -9.27 -12.78 -0.67
CA HIS A 178 -8.48 -13.70 0.14
C HIS A 178 -9.33 -14.48 1.17
N LEU A 179 -10.40 -13.87 1.69
CA LEU A 179 -11.24 -14.43 2.75
C LEU A 179 -12.33 -15.41 2.29
N HIS A 180 -12.73 -15.41 1.01
CA HIS A 180 -13.94 -16.11 0.56
C HIS A 180 -13.73 -17.19 -0.51
N ARG A 181 -12.49 -17.65 -0.75
CA ARG A 181 -12.24 -18.66 -1.79
C ARG A 181 -11.46 -19.92 -1.37
N TYR A 182 -11.47 -20.23 -0.07
CA TYR A 182 -11.09 -21.52 0.50
C TYR A 182 -12.10 -21.94 1.57
#